data_AF-A0A2J5N806-F1
#
_entry.id   AF-A0A2J5N806-F1
#
_cell.length_a   1.000
_cell.length_b   1.000
_cell.length_c   1.000
_cell.angle_alpha   90.00
_cell.angle_beta   90.00
_cell.angle_gamma   90.00
#
_symmetry.space_group_name_H-M   'P 1'
#
loop_
_entity.id
_entity.type
_entity.pdbx_description
1 polymer ?
#
loop_
_entity_poly.entity_id
_entity_poly.type
_entity_poly.pdbx_seq_one_letter_code
_entity_poly.pdbx_strand_id
1 'polypeptide(L)'
;IVARVLAVMGTISVGFLLFILFTSNPFARTLPEFAIEGRDLNPLLQDPGLIFHPPLLYMGYVGFSVSFALAIAALLSGRLDSTFARFSRPWTLAAWAFLTLGIVLGSAWAYYELGWGGWWFWDPVENASLMPWLAGTALLHSLAVTE
;
A
#
# COMPACT_ATOMS: atom_id res chain seq x y z
N ILE A 1 -0.92 24.78 0.95
CA ILE A 1 -1.27 23.36 1.26
C ILE A 1 -0.62 22.42 0.26
N VAL A 2 -0.90 22.52 -1.05
CA VAL A 2 -0.34 21.63 -2.09
C VAL A 2 1.19 21.45 -1.99
N ALA A 3 1.96 22.54 -1.89
CA ALA A 3 3.42 22.46 -1.75
C ALA A 3 3.87 21.63 -0.52
N ARG A 4 3.12 21.69 0.59
CA ARG A 4 3.40 20.89 1.80
C ARG A 4 3.07 19.42 1.59
N VAL A 5 1.97 19.12 0.88
CA VAL A 5 1.60 17.75 0.50
C VAL A 5 2.71 17.13 -0.35
N LEU A 6 3.16 17.85 -1.39
CA LEU A 6 4.25 17.40 -2.25
C LEU A 6 5.57 17.25 -1.49
N ALA A 7 5.86 18.13 -0.53
CA ALA A 7 7.04 18.00 0.32
C ALA A 7 7.00 16.75 1.21
N VAL A 8 5.84 16.42 1.79
CA VAL A 8 5.67 15.19 2.59
C VAL A 8 5.79 13.95 1.70
N MET A 9 5.14 13.95 0.53
CA MET A 9 5.29 12.88 -0.46
C MET A 9 6.74 12.69 -0.89
N GLY A 10 7.45 13.79 -1.18
CA GLY A 10 8.86 13.77 -1.52
C GLY A 10 9.72 13.22 -0.40
N THR A 11 9.40 13.52 0.86
CA THR A 11 10.11 12.97 2.03
C THR A 11 9.92 11.45 2.13
N ILE A 12 8.69 10.95 1.89
CA ILE A 12 8.42 9.50 1.82
C ILE A 12 9.23 8.86 0.70
N SER A 13 9.24 9.45 -0.50
CA SER A 13 10.03 8.96 -1.63
C SER A 13 11.53 8.95 -1.34
N VAL A 14 12.07 10.00 -0.71
CA VAL A 14 13.47 10.05 -0.27
C VAL A 14 13.76 8.90 0.71
N GLY A 15 12.88 8.63 1.67
CA GLY A 15 13.02 7.50 2.59
C GLY A 15 13.12 6.16 1.86
N PHE A 16 12.23 5.88 0.90
CA PHE A 16 12.29 4.66 0.08
C PHE A 16 13.55 4.60 -0.80
N LEU A 17 13.98 5.73 -1.38
CA LEU A 17 15.21 5.79 -2.16
C LEU A 17 16.45 5.51 -1.29
N LEU A 18 16.50 6.05 -0.07
CA LEU A 18 17.59 5.75 0.88
C LEU A 18 17.59 4.26 1.26
N PHE A 19 16.43 3.67 1.55
CA PHE A 19 16.31 2.23 1.78
C PHE A 19 16.84 1.43 0.58
N ILE A 20 16.39 1.74 -0.64
CA ILE A 20 16.90 1.08 -1.85
C ILE A 20 18.42 1.21 -1.95
N LEU A 21 18.99 2.40 -1.76
CA LEU A 21 20.43 2.61 -1.92
C LEU A 21 21.28 1.91 -0.85
N PHE A 22 20.80 1.81 0.40
CA PHE A 22 21.61 1.32 1.52
C PHE A 22 21.34 -0.13 1.89
N THR A 23 20.11 -0.63 1.73
CA THR A 23 19.75 -2.00 2.16
C THR A 23 19.37 -2.93 1.01
N SER A 24 18.98 -2.40 -0.15
CA SER A 24 18.48 -3.23 -1.27
C SER A 24 18.97 -2.72 -2.62
N ASN A 25 20.25 -2.36 -2.69
CA ASN A 25 20.82 -1.65 -3.84
C ASN A 25 20.84 -2.57 -5.08
N PRO A 26 20.03 -2.29 -6.11
CA PRO A 26 19.98 -3.14 -7.31
C PRO A 26 21.23 -3.00 -8.17
N PHE A 27 22.07 -2.00 -7.90
CA PHE A 27 23.34 -1.75 -8.59
C PHE A 27 24.54 -2.27 -7.79
N ALA A 28 24.30 -2.97 -6.66
CA ALA A 28 25.35 -3.67 -5.95
C ALA A 28 26.02 -4.67 -6.92
N ARG A 29 27.33 -4.52 -7.09
CA ARG A 29 28.08 -5.37 -8.02
C ARG A 29 28.29 -6.73 -7.39
N THR A 30 27.84 -7.75 -8.10
CA THR A 30 28.04 -9.15 -7.69
C THR A 30 29.30 -9.75 -8.31
N LEU A 31 29.92 -9.11 -9.31
CA LEU A 31 31.13 -9.64 -9.95
C LEU A 31 32.32 -9.76 -8.98
N PRO A 32 33.10 -10.87 -9.04
CA PRO A 32 33.03 -11.94 -10.04
C PRO A 32 31.98 -13.04 -9.75
N GLU A 33 31.28 -12.96 -8.62
CA GLU A 33 30.21 -13.88 -8.22
C GLU A 33 28.91 -13.62 -9.02
N PHE A 34 28.88 -14.03 -10.29
CA PHE A 34 27.63 -14.03 -11.05
C PHE A 34 26.71 -15.16 -10.58
N ALA A 35 25.41 -14.88 -10.45
CA ALA A 35 24.42 -15.91 -10.16
C ALA A 35 24.35 -16.88 -11.34
N ILE A 36 24.70 -18.15 -11.10
CA ILE A 36 24.76 -19.20 -12.13
C ILE A 36 23.34 -19.55 -12.63
N GLU A 37 22.34 -19.39 -11.75
CA GLU A 37 20.92 -19.53 -12.08
C GLU A 37 20.15 -18.36 -11.45
N GLY A 38 19.16 -17.83 -12.18
CA GLY A 38 18.15 -16.96 -11.58
C GLY A 38 17.31 -17.81 -10.65
N ARG A 39 17.15 -17.39 -9.39
CA ARG A 39 16.12 -17.97 -8.52
C ARG A 39 14.79 -17.50 -9.09
N ASP A 40 14.21 -18.31 -9.97
CA ASP A 40 12.82 -18.11 -10.39
C ASP A 40 11.92 -18.11 -9.15
N LEU A 41 10.72 -17.59 -9.32
CA LEU A 41 9.72 -17.69 -8.27
C LEU A 41 9.47 -19.17 -7.95
N ASN A 42 9.18 -19.44 -6.67
CA ASN A 42 8.66 -20.75 -6.27
C ASN A 42 7.52 -21.14 -7.23
N PRO A 43 7.46 -22.39 -7.75
CA PRO A 43 6.40 -22.81 -8.67
C PRO A 43 4.98 -22.43 -8.24
N LEU A 44 4.67 -22.46 -6.93
CA LEU A 44 3.37 -22.04 -6.36
C LEU A 44 3.06 -20.54 -6.55
N LEU A 45 4.08 -19.72 -6.81
CA LEU A 45 3.94 -18.28 -7.03
C LEU A 45 3.81 -17.95 -8.52
N GLN A 46 3.99 -18.91 -9.42
CA GLN A 46 3.87 -18.70 -10.87
C GLN A 46 2.41 -18.78 -11.33
N ASP A 47 1.54 -18.02 -10.67
CA ASP A 47 0.09 -18.02 -10.89
C ASP A 47 -0.40 -16.61 -11.32
N PRO A 48 -1.43 -16.49 -12.19
CA PRO A 48 -2.00 -15.19 -12.54
C PRO A 48 -2.45 -14.35 -11.35
N GLY A 49 -2.84 -14.97 -10.22
CA GLY A 49 -3.13 -14.30 -8.96
C GLY A 49 -1.97 -13.41 -8.51
N LEU A 50 -0.71 -13.87 -8.61
CA LEU A 50 0.47 -13.07 -8.29
C LEU A 50 0.66 -11.87 -9.22
N ILE A 51 0.14 -11.92 -10.45
CA ILE A 51 0.25 -10.79 -11.39
C ILE A 51 -0.70 -9.65 -10.97
N PHE A 52 -1.87 -9.98 -10.42
CA PHE A 52 -2.90 -8.99 -10.12
C PHE A 52 -2.96 -8.58 -8.64
N HIS A 53 -2.82 -9.51 -7.72
CA HIS A 53 -3.00 -9.26 -6.29
C HIS A 53 -1.96 -8.28 -5.71
N PRO A 54 -0.63 -8.49 -5.84
CA PRO A 54 0.36 -7.59 -5.29
C PRO A 54 0.26 -6.15 -5.82
N PRO A 55 0.05 -5.89 -7.13
CA PRO A 55 -0.17 -4.53 -7.60
C PRO A 55 -1.40 -3.85 -6.99
N LEU A 56 -2.53 -4.55 -6.85
CA LEU A 56 -3.74 -4.00 -6.22
C LEU A 56 -3.50 -3.68 -4.74
N LEU A 57 -2.92 -4.62 -4.00
CA LEU A 57 -2.60 -4.45 -2.58
C LEU A 57 -1.61 -3.29 -2.38
N TYR A 58 -0.58 -3.21 -3.22
CA TYR A 58 0.42 -2.15 -3.19
C TYR A 58 -0.17 -0.79 -3.55
N MET A 59 -1.05 -0.70 -4.56
CA MET A 59 -1.78 0.53 -4.88
C MET A 59 -2.65 0.99 -3.70
N GLY A 60 -3.25 0.07 -2.96
CA GLY A 60 -3.98 0.38 -1.73
C GLY A 60 -3.07 0.99 -0.67
N TYR A 61 -1.99 0.29 -0.28
CA TYR A 61 -1.06 0.75 0.75
C TYR A 61 -0.38 2.07 0.39
N VAL A 62 0.18 2.19 -0.82
CA VAL A 62 0.84 3.41 -1.28
C VAL A 62 -0.17 4.52 -1.50
N GLY A 63 -1.41 4.21 -1.92
CA GLY A 63 -2.48 5.18 -2.08
C GLY A 63 -2.75 5.96 -0.78
N PHE A 64 -2.71 5.30 0.37
CA PHE A 64 -2.88 5.95 1.67
C PHE A 64 -1.76 6.95 2.02
N SER A 65 -0.61 6.92 1.34
CA SER A 65 0.43 7.95 1.50
C SER A 65 -0.07 9.35 1.12
N VAL A 66 -0.99 9.44 0.16
CA VAL A 66 -1.61 10.71 -0.24
C VAL A 66 -2.50 11.25 0.88
N SER A 67 -3.37 10.42 1.45
CA SER A 67 -4.22 10.78 2.58
C SER A 67 -3.37 11.20 3.80
N PHE A 68 -2.29 10.48 4.07
CA PHE A 68 -1.32 10.85 5.10
C PHE A 68 -0.67 12.22 4.82
N ALA A 69 -0.16 12.45 3.61
CA ALA A 69 0.47 13.70 3.23
C ALA A 69 -0.48 14.89 3.32
N LEU A 70 -1.77 14.68 2.97
CA LEU A 70 -2.83 15.67 3.16
C LEU A 70 -3.06 15.99 4.63
N ALA A 71 -3.14 14.96 5.49
CA ALA A 71 -3.32 15.15 6.93
C ALA A 71 -2.16 15.92 7.56
N ILE A 72 -0.90 15.57 7.24
CA ILE A 72 0.28 16.29 7.72
C ILE A 72 0.30 17.73 7.20
N ALA A 73 -0.01 17.95 5.92
CA ALA A 73 -0.08 19.30 5.36
C ALA A 73 -1.17 20.15 6.04
N ALA A 74 -2.30 19.56 6.41
CA ALA A 74 -3.37 20.23 7.14
C ALA A 74 -2.93 20.60 8.57
N LEU A 75 -2.29 19.67 9.29
CA LEU A 75 -1.71 19.90 10.62
C LEU A 75 -0.67 21.03 10.60
N LEU A 76 0.27 21.00 9.65
CA LEU A 76 1.26 22.08 9.46
C LEU A 76 0.63 23.43 9.08
N SER A 77 -0.59 23.40 8.53
CA SER A 77 -1.34 24.61 8.16
C SER A 77 -2.26 25.10 9.25
N GLY A 78 -2.50 24.31 10.31
CA GLY A 78 -3.51 24.60 11.33
C GLY A 78 -4.93 24.69 10.77
N ARG A 79 -5.19 24.08 9.60
CA ARG A 79 -6.47 24.17 8.88
C ARG A 79 -6.99 22.77 8.58
N LEU A 80 -7.90 22.31 9.42
CA LEU A 80 -8.72 21.10 9.25
C LEU A 80 -10.16 21.55 9.04
N ASP A 81 -10.48 21.97 7.83
CA ASP A 81 -11.80 22.45 7.43
C ASP A 81 -12.47 21.47 6.44
N SER A 82 -13.70 21.76 6.04
CA SER A 82 -14.43 20.96 5.03
C SER A 82 -13.70 20.90 3.68
N THR A 83 -12.84 21.89 3.38
CA THR A 83 -12.00 21.86 2.17
C THR A 83 -10.98 20.73 2.22
N PHE A 84 -10.36 20.50 3.38
CA PHE A 84 -9.51 19.33 3.61
C PHE A 84 -10.29 18.02 3.44
N ALA A 85 -11.49 17.93 4.01
CA ALA A 85 -12.30 16.72 3.95
C ALA A 85 -12.66 16.36 2.50
N ARG A 86 -13.19 17.33 1.75
CA ARG A 86 -13.55 17.19 0.33
C ARG A 86 -12.35 16.82 -0.54
N PHE A 87 -11.18 17.39 -0.29
CA PHE A 87 -9.98 17.08 -1.08
C PHE A 87 -9.41 15.70 -0.75
N SER A 88 -9.48 15.27 0.52
CA SER A 88 -8.91 13.98 0.96
C SER A 88 -9.78 12.78 0.59
N ARG A 89 -11.10 12.94 0.57
CA ARG A 89 -12.08 11.87 0.32
C ARG A 89 -11.82 11.05 -0.97
N PRO A 90 -11.65 11.63 -2.17
CA PRO A 90 -11.43 10.84 -3.38
C PRO A 90 -10.15 10.00 -3.33
N TRP A 91 -9.07 10.54 -2.73
CA TRP A 91 -7.80 9.80 -2.59
C TRP A 91 -7.90 8.66 -1.59
N THR A 92 -8.52 8.91 -0.43
CA THR A 92 -8.78 7.85 0.56
C THR A 92 -9.68 6.77 -0.03
N LEU A 93 -10.71 7.14 -0.80
CA LEU A 93 -11.62 6.19 -1.41
C LEU A 93 -10.92 5.32 -2.46
N ALA A 94 -10.07 5.92 -3.30
CA ALA A 94 -9.28 5.17 -4.29
C ALA A 94 -8.35 4.17 -3.60
N ALA A 95 -7.59 4.61 -2.59
CA ALA A 95 -6.69 3.74 -1.82
C ALA A 95 -7.46 2.60 -1.14
N TRP A 96 -8.58 2.91 -0.49
CA TRP A 96 -9.44 1.93 0.17
C TRP A 96 -10.04 0.93 -0.82
N ALA A 97 -10.47 1.38 -2.00
CA ALA A 97 -11.03 0.50 -3.04
C ALA A 97 -9.98 -0.48 -3.58
N PHE A 98 -8.77 0.00 -3.88
CA PHE A 98 -7.67 -0.87 -4.30
C PHE A 98 -7.24 -1.85 -3.21
N LEU A 99 -7.18 -1.40 -1.95
CA LEU A 99 -6.90 -2.29 -0.83
C LEU A 99 -7.99 -3.36 -0.69
N THR A 100 -9.27 -2.98 -0.80
CA THR A 100 -10.39 -3.93 -0.76
C THR A 100 -10.27 -4.98 -1.86
N LEU A 101 -10.00 -4.56 -3.11
CA LEU A 101 -9.80 -5.49 -4.23
C LEU A 101 -8.58 -6.38 -4.01
N GLY A 102 -7.49 -5.83 -3.49
CA GLY A 102 -6.28 -6.58 -3.16
C GLY A 102 -6.55 -7.65 -2.11
N ILE A 103 -7.26 -7.32 -1.04
CA ILE A 103 -7.65 -8.26 0.03
C ILE A 103 -8.54 -9.36 -0.54
N VAL A 104 -9.62 -9.02 -1.25
CA VAL A 104 -10.55 -10.01 -1.82
C VAL A 104 -9.85 -10.96 -2.79
N LEU A 105 -9.01 -10.42 -3.67
CA LEU A 105 -8.26 -11.24 -4.63
C LEU A 105 -7.20 -12.10 -3.95
N GLY A 106 -6.52 -11.56 -2.93
CA GLY A 106 -5.52 -12.29 -2.13
C GLY A 106 -6.14 -13.46 -1.39
N SER A 107 -7.29 -13.25 -0.76
CA SER A 107 -8.09 -14.30 -0.12
C SER A 107 -8.53 -15.39 -1.09
N ALA A 108 -9.02 -15.00 -2.27
CA ALA A 108 -9.38 -15.96 -3.31
C ALA A 108 -8.17 -16.79 -3.75
N TRP A 109 -7.04 -16.12 -4.01
CA TRP A 109 -5.79 -16.76 -4.45
C TRP A 109 -5.22 -17.71 -3.40
N ALA A 110 -5.10 -17.27 -2.14
CA ALA A 110 -4.63 -18.11 -1.05
C ALA A 110 -5.52 -19.34 -0.84
N TYR A 111 -6.83 -19.19 -1.01
CA TYR A 111 -7.77 -20.30 -0.89
C TYR A 111 -7.52 -21.40 -1.94
N TYR A 112 -7.34 -21.04 -3.21
CA TYR A 112 -7.16 -22.05 -4.27
C TYR A 112 -5.72 -22.53 -4.46
N GLU A 113 -4.72 -21.67 -4.31
CA GLU A 113 -3.32 -22.00 -4.58
C GLU A 113 -2.65 -22.68 -3.38
N LEU A 114 -2.92 -22.16 -2.18
CA LEU A 114 -2.25 -22.61 -0.95
C LEU A 114 -3.15 -23.50 -0.08
N GLY A 115 -4.44 -23.61 -0.39
CA GLY A 115 -5.39 -24.42 0.37
C GLY A 115 -5.51 -23.99 1.83
N TRP A 116 -5.29 -22.71 2.13
CA TRP A 116 -5.20 -22.15 3.49
C TRP A 116 -6.54 -22.17 4.23
N GLY A 117 -7.00 -23.35 4.66
CA GLY A 117 -8.05 -23.51 5.68
C GLY A 117 -9.41 -22.80 5.46
N GLY A 118 -9.63 -22.12 4.33
CA GLY A 118 -10.80 -21.29 4.05
C GLY A 118 -10.47 -20.01 3.26
N TRP A 119 -11.48 -19.16 3.03
CA TRP A 119 -11.34 -17.88 2.34
C TRP A 119 -10.67 -16.78 3.18
N TRP A 120 -10.60 -16.97 4.49
CA TRP A 120 -9.92 -16.07 5.43
C TRP A 120 -9.47 -16.89 6.62
N PHE A 121 -8.17 -17.13 6.73
CA PHE A 121 -7.58 -18.01 7.74
C PHE A 121 -6.99 -17.26 8.93
N TRP A 122 -7.08 -15.92 8.95
CA TRP A 122 -6.51 -15.07 10.01
C TRP A 122 -4.99 -15.25 10.14
N ASP A 123 -4.30 -15.48 9.03
CA ASP A 123 -2.84 -15.52 9.03
C ASP A 123 -2.25 -14.09 9.18
N PRO A 124 -0.94 -13.96 9.43
CA PRO A 124 -0.31 -12.65 9.62
C PRO A 124 -0.46 -11.68 8.44
N VAL A 125 -0.48 -12.14 7.19
CA VAL A 125 -0.59 -11.32 5.97
C VAL A 125 -2.01 -10.78 5.83
N GLU A 126 -3.01 -11.65 5.97
CA GLU A 126 -4.42 -11.27 6.00
C GLU A 126 -4.69 -10.22 7.08
N ASN A 127 -4.23 -10.47 8.31
CA ASN A 127 -4.37 -9.55 9.43
C ASN A 127 -3.66 -8.21 9.19
N ALA A 128 -2.43 -8.23 8.67
CA ALA A 128 -1.68 -7.03 8.38
C ALA A 128 -2.39 -6.15 7.34
N SER A 129 -3.08 -6.76 6.38
CA SER A 129 -3.86 -6.04 5.37
C SER A 129 -5.18 -5.48 5.90
N LEU A 130 -5.80 -6.17 6.87
CA LEU A 130 -7.06 -5.75 7.49
C LEU A 130 -6.92 -4.47 8.34
N MET A 131 -5.81 -4.30 9.06
CA MET A 131 -5.61 -3.14 9.94
C MET A 131 -5.69 -1.79 9.23
N PRO A 132 -4.96 -1.53 8.13
CA PRO A 132 -5.10 -0.30 7.37
C PRO A 132 -6.46 -0.18 6.67
N TRP A 133 -7.09 -1.31 6.32
CA TRP A 133 -8.45 -1.28 5.76
C TRP A 133 -9.46 -0.74 6.79
N LEU A 134 -9.41 -1.21 8.03
CA LEU A 134 -10.27 -0.71 9.12
C LEU A 134 -10.02 0.77 9.41
N ALA A 135 -8.75 1.18 9.49
CA ALA A 135 -8.38 2.59 9.67
C ALA A 135 -8.87 3.46 8.51
N GLY A 136 -8.74 2.96 7.27
CA GLY A 136 -9.26 3.62 6.07
C GLY A 136 -10.78 3.75 6.06
N THR A 137 -11.50 2.72 6.49
CA THR A 137 -12.97 2.75 6.65
C THR A 137 -13.39 3.80 7.67
N ALA A 138 -12.73 3.85 8.83
CA ALA A 138 -12.98 4.87 9.85
C ALA A 138 -12.71 6.28 9.30
N LEU A 139 -11.60 6.47 8.57
CA LEU A 139 -11.28 7.75 7.93
C LEU A 139 -12.32 8.16 6.89
N LEU A 140 -12.77 7.23 6.03
CA LEU A 140 -13.83 7.51 5.06
C LEU A 140 -15.13 7.95 5.72
N HIS A 141 -15.51 7.29 6.81
CA HIS A 141 -16.68 7.68 7.59
C HIS A 141 -16.52 9.10 8.16
N SER A 142 -15.37 9.40 8.80
CA SER A 142 -15.09 10.73 9.33
C SER A 142 -15.10 11.82 8.25
N LEU A 143 -14.50 11.55 7.09
CA LEU A 143 -14.48 12.49 5.96
C LEU A 143 -15.88 12.76 5.43
N ALA A 144 -16.75 11.74 5.34
CA ALA A 144 -18.12 11.90 4.88
C ALA A 144 -19.02 12.70 5.85
N VAL A 145 -18.74 12.64 7.15
CA VAL A 145 -19.48 13.41 8.17
C VAL A 145 -18.98 14.86 8.27
N THR A 146 -17.73 15.12 7.87
CA THR A 146 -17.08 16.45 7.98
C THR A 146 -17.28 17.34 6.74
N GLU A 147 -17.62 16.73 5.59
CA GLU A 147 -17.95 17.45 4.35
C GLU A 147 -19.31 18.15 4.44
#